data_AF-L1PRW6-F1
#
_entry.id   AF-L1PRW6-F1
#
_cell.length_a   1.000
_cell.length_b   1.000
_cell.length_c   1.000
_cell.angle_alpha   90.00
_cell.angle_beta   90.00
_cell.angle_gamma   90.00
#
_symmetry.space_group_name_H-M   'P 1'
#
loop_
_entity.id
_entity.type
_entity.pdbx_description
1 polymer ?
#
loop_
_entity_poly.entity_id
_entity_poly.type
_entity_poly.pdbx_seq_one_letter_code
_entity_poly.pdbx_strand_id
1 'polypeptide(L)'
;MTYIQSYIYQIIATAIALVVFTALRYLVNSIIEKFGKRAGLGVSRTSLVKKYIDYFIYALAILTIVSIWGIKTEQLFLFVTSVLTVIGVAFFAQWSILSNITAGIIVFFSSPFRIGDTIKILDKDFPIEAKIIDIKSFYTLLKTAEGEQISLPNNLLLQKGIVIVSEEEYAVKLKS
;
A
#
# COMPACT_ATOMS: atom_id res chain seq x y z
N MET A 1 7.60 -41.81 -30.34
CA MET A 1 8.50 -40.68 -30.67
C MET A 1 7.75 -39.40 -31.06
N THR A 2 6.51 -39.49 -31.53
CA THR A 2 5.73 -38.36 -32.08
C THR A 2 5.21 -37.35 -31.04
N TYR A 3 4.99 -37.77 -29.78
CA TYR A 3 4.46 -36.89 -28.72
C TYR A 3 5.49 -35.87 -28.19
N ILE A 4 6.77 -36.25 -28.05
CA ILE A 4 7.81 -35.37 -27.52
C ILE A 4 8.12 -34.22 -28.49
N GLN A 5 8.09 -34.49 -29.80
CA GLN A 5 8.27 -33.43 -30.82
C GLN A 5 7.12 -32.42 -30.83
N SER A 6 5.91 -32.83 -30.45
CA SER A 6 4.73 -31.94 -30.38
C SER A 6 4.83 -30.91 -29.25
N TYR A 7 5.55 -31.22 -28.16
CA TYR A 7 5.66 -30.36 -26.97
C TYR A 7 7.04 -29.73 -26.76
N ILE A 8 7.95 -29.88 -27.72
CA ILE A 8 9.34 -29.41 -27.56
C ILE A 8 9.41 -27.90 -27.33
N TYR A 9 8.53 -27.14 -27.98
CA TYR A 9 8.42 -25.69 -27.78
C TYR A 9 8.00 -25.35 -26.36
N GLN A 10 6.96 -26.01 -25.84
CA GLN A 10 6.44 -25.80 -24.48
C GLN A 10 7.47 -26.18 -23.42
N ILE A 11 8.21 -27.26 -23.63
CA ILE A 11 9.29 -27.70 -22.73
C ILE A 11 10.42 -26.66 -22.69
N ILE A 12 10.89 -26.20 -23.86
CA ILE A 12 11.94 -25.18 -23.95
C ILE A 12 11.47 -23.86 -23.34
N ALA A 13 10.26 -23.40 -23.68
CA ALA A 13 9.68 -22.19 -23.13
C ALA A 13 9.52 -22.26 -21.60
N THR A 14 9.11 -23.42 -21.06
CA THR A 14 9.02 -23.65 -19.61
C THR A 14 10.39 -23.58 -18.95
N ALA A 15 11.41 -24.21 -19.55
CA ALA A 15 12.77 -24.17 -19.03
C ALA A 15 13.33 -22.72 -19.00
N ILE A 16 13.12 -21.97 -20.09
CA ILE A 16 13.51 -20.55 -20.16
C ILE A 16 12.77 -19.75 -19.08
N ALA A 17 11.45 -19.93 -18.95
CA ALA A 17 10.67 -19.23 -17.93
C ALA A 17 11.20 -19.49 -16.52
N LEU A 18 11.49 -20.75 -16.17
CA LEU A 18 12.07 -21.10 -14.87
C LEU A 18 13.42 -20.41 -14.62
N VAL A 19 14.30 -20.38 -15.62
CA VAL A 19 15.59 -19.68 -15.53
C VAL A 19 15.38 -18.17 -15.32
N VAL A 20 14.50 -17.56 -16.12
CA VAL A 20 14.19 -16.12 -16.04
C VAL A 20 13.60 -15.75 -14.68
N PHE A 21 12.58 -16.47 -14.21
CA PHE A 21 11.95 -16.18 -12.91
C PHE A 21 12.88 -16.42 -11.73
N THR A 22 13.75 -17.44 -11.82
CA THR A 22 14.79 -17.69 -10.82
C THR A 22 15.81 -16.55 -10.78
N ALA A 23 16.31 -16.12 -11.95
CA ALA A 23 17.23 -15.00 -12.05
C ALA A 23 16.61 -13.69 -11.55
N LEU A 24 15.36 -13.42 -11.93
CA LEU A 24 14.58 -12.27 -11.47
C LEU A 24 14.43 -12.27 -9.94
N ARG A 25 14.09 -13.43 -9.35
CA ARG A 25 14.00 -13.59 -7.91
C ARG A 25 15.30 -13.23 -7.21
N TYR A 26 16.43 -13.75 -7.69
CA TYR A 26 17.74 -13.45 -7.11
C TYR A 26 18.08 -11.95 -7.23
N LEU A 27 17.82 -11.36 -8.39
CA LEU A 27 18.06 -9.94 -8.64
C LEU A 27 17.24 -9.07 -7.68
N VAL A 28 15.92 -9.28 -7.62
CA VAL A 28 15.02 -8.48 -6.79
C VAL A 28 15.34 -8.65 -5.30
N ASN A 29 15.61 -9.87 -4.83
CA ASN A 29 15.98 -10.09 -3.44
C ASN A 29 17.33 -9.43 -3.07
N SER A 30 18.28 -9.38 -4.00
CA SER A 30 19.54 -8.63 -3.80
C SER A 30 19.29 -7.13 -3.66
N ILE A 31 18.39 -6.58 -4.49
CA ILE A 31 17.98 -5.17 -4.42
C ILE A 31 17.31 -4.88 -3.08
N ILE A 32 16.32 -5.68 -2.68
CA ILE A 32 15.60 -5.53 -1.40
C ILE A 32 16.58 -5.56 -0.23
N GLU A 33 17.57 -6.45 -0.26
CA GLU A 33 18.56 -6.52 0.81
C GLU A 33 19.46 -5.29 0.89
N LYS A 34 19.92 -4.78 -0.25
CA LYS A 34 20.71 -3.54 -0.32
C LYS A 34 19.92 -2.34 0.18
N PHE A 35 18.66 -2.21 -0.23
CA PHE A 35 17.77 -1.15 0.24
C PHE A 35 17.45 -1.29 1.73
N GLY A 36 17.15 -2.50 2.20
CA GLY A 36 16.86 -2.76 3.61
C GLY A 36 18.01 -2.34 4.52
N LYS A 37 19.26 -2.67 4.15
CA LYS A 37 20.47 -2.25 4.88
C LYS A 37 20.64 -0.73 4.87
N ARG A 38 20.46 -0.07 3.72
CA ARG A 38 20.59 1.40 3.58
C ARG A 38 19.52 2.16 4.35
N ALA A 39 18.30 1.64 4.38
CA ALA A 39 17.17 2.26 5.09
C ALA A 39 17.13 1.92 6.59
N GLY A 40 18.13 1.18 7.11
CA GLY A 40 18.16 0.77 8.53
C GLY A 40 17.01 -0.16 8.92
N LEU A 41 16.40 -0.86 7.96
CA LEU A 41 15.30 -1.77 8.24
C LEU A 41 15.83 -3.02 8.95
N GLY A 42 15.21 -3.38 10.08
CA GLY A 42 15.56 -4.60 10.80
C GLY A 42 15.47 -5.85 9.91
N VAL A 43 16.31 -6.85 10.19
CA VAL A 43 16.43 -8.10 9.42
C VAL A 43 15.08 -8.79 9.22
N SER A 44 14.25 -8.81 10.28
CA SER A 44 12.90 -9.40 10.23
C SER A 44 12.00 -8.72 9.19
N ARG A 45 11.96 -7.37 9.15
CA ARG A 45 11.15 -6.62 8.18
C ARG A 45 11.62 -6.86 6.75
N THR A 46 12.93 -6.85 6.53
CA THR A 46 13.51 -7.13 5.21
C THR A 46 13.19 -8.56 4.74
N SER A 47 13.23 -9.54 5.65
CA SER A 47 12.86 -10.93 5.35
C SER A 47 11.39 -11.08 4.97
N LEU A 48 10.48 -10.39 5.68
CA LEU A 48 9.05 -10.37 5.34
C LEU A 48 8.80 -9.80 3.95
N VAL A 49 9.45 -8.68 3.61
CA VAL A 49 9.33 -8.07 2.28
C VAL A 49 9.80 -9.03 1.18
N LYS A 50 10.97 -9.66 1.36
CA LYS A 50 11.47 -10.69 0.42
C LYS A 50 10.46 -11.83 0.25
N LYS A 51 9.88 -12.32 1.34
CA LYS A 51 8.90 -13.42 1.33
C LYS A 51 7.66 -13.07 0.50
N TYR A 52 7.11 -11.86 0.66
CA TYR A 52 5.95 -11.43 -0.12
C TYR A 52 6.27 -11.24 -1.60
N ILE A 53 7.45 -10.70 -1.91
CA ILE A 53 7.91 -10.56 -3.29
C ILE A 53 8.16 -11.92 -3.95
N ASP A 54 8.76 -12.87 -3.22
CA ASP A 54 8.93 -14.25 -3.69
C ASP A 54 7.58 -14.89 -4.04
N TYR A 55 6.57 -14.75 -3.19
CA TYR A 55 5.21 -15.25 -3.48
C TYR A 55 4.61 -14.63 -4.73
N PHE A 56 4.81 -13.32 -4.93
CA PHE A 56 4.34 -12.66 -6.14
C PHE A 56 5.05 -13.15 -7.41
N ILE A 57 6.38 -13.29 -7.35
CA ILE A 57 7.19 -13.83 -8.47
C ILE A 57 6.75 -15.26 -8.80
N TYR A 58 6.53 -16.12 -7.79
CA TYR A 58 6.03 -17.48 -8.01
C TYR A 58 4.64 -17.50 -8.62
N ALA A 59 3.73 -16.63 -8.19
CA ALA A 59 2.42 -16.52 -8.80
C ALA A 59 2.50 -16.17 -10.29
N LEU A 60 3.35 -15.20 -10.66
CA LEU A 60 3.61 -14.84 -12.06
C LEU A 60 4.25 -15.98 -12.85
N ALA A 61 5.18 -16.72 -12.24
CA ALA A 61 5.81 -17.88 -12.87
C ALA A 61 4.78 -18.98 -13.16
N ILE A 62 3.91 -19.30 -12.20
CA ILE A 62 2.83 -20.28 -12.36
C ILE A 62 1.89 -19.85 -13.49
N LEU A 63 1.45 -18.59 -13.49
CA LEU A 63 0.61 -18.04 -14.56
C LEU A 63 1.26 -18.20 -15.94
N THR A 64 2.55 -17.85 -16.05
CA THR A 64 3.30 -17.94 -17.31
C THR A 64 3.40 -19.39 -17.78
N ILE A 65 3.71 -20.33 -16.89
CA ILE A 65 3.79 -21.75 -17.22
C ILE A 65 2.42 -22.26 -17.67
N VAL A 66 1.35 -21.96 -16.94
CA VAL A 66 -0.02 -22.30 -17.32
C VAL A 66 -0.35 -21.81 -18.74
N SER A 67 0.05 -20.58 -19.09
CA SER A 67 -0.14 -20.04 -20.44
C SER A 67 0.69 -20.76 -21.51
N ILE A 68 1.94 -21.12 -21.23
CA ILE A 68 2.81 -21.85 -22.18
C ILE A 68 2.20 -23.20 -22.59
N TRP A 69 1.56 -23.88 -21.65
CA TRP A 69 0.96 -25.20 -21.90
C TRP A 69 -0.40 -25.12 -22.61
N GLY A 70 -0.83 -23.92 -23.01
CA GLY A 70 -1.98 -23.74 -23.88
C GLY A 70 -3.29 -24.19 -23.26
N ILE A 71 -3.43 -24.08 -21.93
CA ILE A 71 -4.74 -24.18 -21.27
C ILE A 71 -5.70 -23.26 -22.03
N LYS A 72 -6.82 -23.80 -22.49
CA LYS A 72 -7.77 -23.11 -23.38
C LYS A 72 -8.05 -21.71 -22.84
N THR A 73 -8.06 -20.71 -23.72
CA THR A 73 -8.29 -19.30 -23.34
C THR A 73 -9.54 -19.13 -22.47
N GLU A 74 -10.60 -19.90 -22.74
CA GLU A 74 -11.82 -19.99 -21.92
C GLU A 74 -11.54 -20.38 -20.46
N GLN A 75 -10.69 -21.38 -20.24
CA GLN A 75 -10.30 -21.84 -18.90
C GLN A 75 -9.38 -20.81 -18.21
N LEU A 76 -8.55 -20.11 -18.98
CA LEU A 76 -7.72 -19.02 -18.47
C LEU A 76 -8.57 -17.81 -18.05
N PHE A 77 -9.60 -17.44 -18.83
CA PHE A 77 -10.56 -16.40 -18.44
C PHE A 77 -11.34 -16.75 -17.17
N LEU A 78 -11.80 -18.00 -17.05
CA LEU A 78 -12.46 -18.47 -15.83
C LEU A 78 -11.52 -18.41 -14.62
N PHE A 79 -10.25 -18.81 -14.77
CA PHE A 79 -9.25 -18.72 -13.71
C PHE A 79 -8.93 -17.27 -13.33
N VAL A 80 -8.70 -16.40 -14.31
CA VAL A 80 -8.43 -14.97 -14.04
C VAL A 80 -9.63 -14.33 -13.34
N THR A 81 -10.85 -14.61 -13.79
CA THR A 81 -12.08 -14.06 -13.18
C THR A 81 -12.29 -14.55 -11.76
N SER A 82 -12.01 -15.82 -11.47
CA SER A 82 -12.12 -16.35 -10.11
C SER A 82 -11.07 -15.73 -9.19
N VAL A 83 -9.83 -15.59 -9.65
CA VAL A 83 -8.77 -14.90 -8.90
C VAL A 83 -9.11 -13.43 -8.67
N LEU A 84 -9.57 -12.72 -9.70
CA LEU A 84 -9.99 -11.32 -9.59
C LEU A 84 -11.16 -11.16 -8.62
N THR A 85 -12.12 -12.10 -8.62
CA THR A 85 -13.22 -12.12 -7.65
C THR A 85 -12.69 -12.25 -6.22
N VAL A 86 -11.79 -13.20 -5.96
CA VAL A 86 -11.20 -13.38 -4.63
C VAL A 86 -10.41 -12.15 -4.19
N ILE A 87 -9.63 -11.56 -5.10
CA ILE A 87 -8.87 -10.32 -4.85
C ILE A 87 -9.83 -9.16 -4.57
N GLY A 88 -10.93 -9.04 -5.33
CA GLY A 88 -11.95 -8.02 -5.13
C GLY A 88 -12.61 -8.11 -3.76
N VAL A 89 -12.98 -9.32 -3.34
CA VAL A 89 -13.52 -9.57 -1.99
C VAL A 89 -12.49 -9.27 -0.90
N ALA A 90 -11.22 -9.64 -1.11
CA ALA A 90 -10.15 -9.29 -0.18
C ALA A 90 -9.97 -7.75 -0.08
N PHE A 91 -9.96 -7.02 -1.20
CA PHE A 91 -9.86 -5.56 -1.13
C PHE A 91 -11.07 -4.92 -0.47
N PHE A 92 -12.26 -5.47 -0.66
CA PHE A 92 -13.46 -5.03 0.05
C PHE A 92 -13.32 -5.24 1.56
N ALA A 93 -12.79 -6.39 2.00
CA ALA A 93 -12.49 -6.63 3.42
C ALA A 93 -11.42 -5.65 3.96
N GLN A 94 -10.44 -5.27 3.13
CA GLN A 94 -9.41 -4.28 3.45
C GLN A 94 -9.81 -2.82 3.13
N TRP A 95 -11.10 -2.51 2.95
CA TRP A 95 -11.60 -1.19 2.52
C TRP A 95 -11.02 -0.01 3.28
N SER A 96 -10.80 -0.16 4.59
CA SER A 96 -10.23 0.89 5.44
C SER A 96 -8.87 1.41 4.96
N ILE A 97 -8.00 0.55 4.43
CA ILE A 97 -6.67 0.93 3.94
C ILE A 97 -6.83 1.84 2.71
N LEU A 98 -7.64 1.42 1.74
CA LEU A 98 -7.89 2.18 0.53
C LEU A 98 -8.60 3.50 0.84
N SER A 99 -9.58 3.46 1.73
CA SER A 99 -10.32 4.64 2.18
C SER A 99 -9.41 5.69 2.83
N ASN A 100 -8.44 5.29 3.66
CA ASN A 100 -7.48 6.22 4.27
C ASN A 100 -6.50 6.82 3.25
N ILE A 101 -6.04 6.03 2.26
CA ILE A 101 -5.17 6.55 1.18
C ILE A 101 -5.92 7.61 0.36
N THR A 102 -7.10 7.27 -0.13
CA THR A 102 -7.92 8.19 -0.92
C THR A 102 -8.27 9.44 -0.13
N ALA A 103 -8.65 9.29 1.15
CA ALA A 103 -8.90 10.42 2.02
C ALA A 103 -7.63 11.27 2.24
N GLY A 104 -6.45 10.66 2.36
CA GLY A 104 -5.18 11.39 2.47
C GLY A 104 -4.88 12.26 1.26
N ILE A 105 -5.13 11.74 0.05
CA ILE A 105 -5.02 12.52 -1.19
C ILE A 105 -5.99 13.70 -1.19
N ILE A 106 -7.26 13.46 -0.82
CA ILE A 106 -8.28 14.51 -0.76
C ILE A 106 -7.91 15.57 0.29
N VAL A 107 -7.51 15.15 1.48
CA VAL A 107 -7.10 16.05 2.56
C VAL A 107 -5.90 16.89 2.14
N PHE A 108 -4.93 16.32 1.44
CA PHE A 108 -3.75 17.05 0.99
C PHE A 108 -4.05 18.07 -0.11
N PHE A 109 -4.88 17.72 -1.10
CA PHE A 109 -5.09 18.57 -2.29
C PHE A 109 -6.33 19.46 -2.22
N SER A 110 -7.37 19.06 -1.49
CA SER A 110 -8.70 19.66 -1.57
C SER A 110 -9.19 20.25 -0.25
N SER A 111 -8.50 20.01 0.87
CA SER A 111 -8.87 20.65 2.14
C SER A 111 -8.55 22.14 2.12
N PRO A 112 -9.38 22.97 2.79
CA PRO A 112 -9.13 24.40 2.89
C PRO A 112 -7.97 24.77 3.81
N PHE A 113 -7.56 23.84 4.69
CA PHE A 113 -6.42 23.97 5.59
C PHE A 113 -5.16 23.34 4.99
N ARG A 114 -3.99 23.77 5.46
CA ARG A 114 -2.67 23.33 5.02
C ARG A 114 -1.83 22.81 6.19
N ILE A 115 -0.74 22.12 5.85
CA ILE A 115 0.28 21.77 6.83
C ILE A 115 0.79 23.07 7.47
N GLY A 116 0.82 23.11 8.80
CA GLY A 116 1.14 24.29 9.58
C GLY A 116 -0.08 25.02 10.15
N ASP A 117 -1.30 24.79 9.64
CA ASP A 117 -2.49 25.42 10.21
C ASP A 117 -2.87 24.77 11.53
N THR A 118 -3.43 25.58 12.45
CA THR A 118 -4.12 25.07 13.63
C THR A 118 -5.58 24.83 13.27
N ILE A 119 -6.05 23.62 13.54
CA ILE A 119 -7.42 23.22 13.30
C ILE A 119 -8.11 22.82 14.60
N LYS A 120 -9.41 23.12 14.69
CA LYS A 120 -10.32 22.59 15.70
C LYS A 120 -11.30 21.63 15.05
N ILE A 121 -11.24 20.38 15.50
CA ILE A 121 -12.11 19.31 15.01
C ILE A 121 -13.44 19.41 15.76
N LEU A 122 -14.54 19.59 15.01
CA LEU A 122 -15.90 19.67 15.52
C LEU A 122 -16.44 18.26 15.78
N ASP A 123 -15.91 17.62 16.82
CA ASP A 123 -16.36 16.33 17.30
C ASP A 123 -16.89 16.49 18.74
N LYS A 124 -18.09 15.96 19.01
CA LYS A 124 -18.70 16.03 20.35
C LYS A 124 -18.04 15.08 21.32
N ASP A 125 -17.54 13.94 20.83
CA ASP A 125 -16.95 12.91 21.66
C ASP A 125 -15.49 13.22 21.97
N PHE A 126 -14.81 13.96 21.07
CA PHE A 126 -13.39 14.27 21.22
C PHE A 126 -13.00 15.59 20.50
N PRO A 127 -13.35 16.76 21.07
CA PRO A 127 -13.02 18.06 20.48
C PRO A 127 -11.52 18.33 20.62
N ILE A 128 -10.75 18.08 19.55
CA ILE A 128 -9.31 18.37 19.51
C ILE A 128 -9.07 19.73 18.84
N GLU A 129 -8.17 20.52 19.42
CA GLU A 129 -7.56 21.69 18.78
C GLU A 129 -6.05 21.46 18.67
N ALA A 130 -5.54 21.36 17.44
CA ALA A 130 -4.15 20.97 17.19
C ALA A 130 -3.60 21.52 15.88
N LYS A 131 -2.29 21.71 15.85
CA LYS A 131 -1.54 22.12 14.65
C LYS A 131 -1.27 20.91 13.75
N ILE A 132 -1.50 21.06 12.45
CA ILE A 132 -1.17 20.04 11.46
C ILE A 132 0.34 20.04 11.23
N ILE A 133 1.00 18.93 11.59
CA ILE A 133 2.43 18.75 11.42
C ILE A 133 2.77 18.14 10.06
N ASP A 134 1.98 17.16 9.63
CA ASP A 134 2.21 16.45 8.38
C ASP A 134 0.94 15.72 7.94
N ILE A 135 0.78 15.49 6.64
CA ILE A 135 -0.31 14.67 6.07
C ILE A 135 0.36 13.47 5.39
N LYS A 136 0.31 12.31 6.03
CA LYS A 136 0.85 11.06 5.48
C LYS A 136 -0.24 10.30 4.74
N SER A 137 0.16 9.24 4.00
CA SER A 137 -0.77 8.46 3.17
C SER A 137 -1.95 7.87 3.96
N PHE A 138 -1.77 7.45 5.22
CA PHE A 138 -2.82 6.78 6.00
C PHE A 138 -3.41 7.64 7.13
N TYR A 139 -2.68 8.65 7.59
CA TYR A 139 -3.07 9.48 8.72
C TYR A 139 -2.46 10.87 8.60
N THR A 140 -3.09 11.82 9.27
CA THR A 140 -2.61 13.19 9.47
C THR A 140 -2.01 13.28 10.87
N LEU A 141 -0.79 13.82 10.97
CA LEU A 141 -0.10 14.02 12.22
C LEU A 141 -0.45 15.40 12.77
N LEU A 142 -1.01 15.42 13.96
CA LEU A 142 -1.44 16.62 14.68
C LEU A 142 -0.59 16.80 15.93
N LYS A 143 -0.39 18.04 16.35
CA LYS A 143 0.26 18.37 17.63
C LYS A 143 -0.58 19.35 18.44
N THR A 144 -0.89 18.99 19.68
CA THR A 144 -1.69 19.84 20.57
C THR A 144 -0.84 20.95 21.20
N ALA A 145 -1.48 21.88 21.91
CA ALA A 145 -0.80 22.95 22.62
C ALA A 145 0.08 22.41 23.77
N GLU A 146 -0.36 21.31 24.39
CA GLU A 146 0.32 20.58 25.46
C GLU A 146 1.52 19.76 24.94
N GLY A 147 1.71 19.72 23.61
CA GLY A 147 2.84 19.07 22.96
C GLY A 147 2.61 17.60 22.60
N GLU A 148 1.41 17.08 22.81
CA GLU A 148 1.05 15.71 22.43
C GLU A 148 1.04 15.54 20.91
N GLN A 149 1.52 14.40 20.41
CA GLN A 149 1.43 14.06 18.98
C GLN A 149 0.32 13.04 18.77
N ILE A 150 -0.63 13.39 17.91
CA ILE A 150 -1.81 12.59 17.63
C ILE A 150 -1.79 12.18 16.16
N SER A 151 -1.83 10.87 15.88
CA SER A 151 -2.03 10.36 14.53
C SER A 151 -3.52 10.12 14.28
N LEU A 152 -4.15 10.94 13.44
CA LEU A 152 -5.56 10.83 13.11
C LEU A 152 -5.75 10.20 11.72
N PRO A 153 -6.48 9.08 11.57
CA PRO A 153 -6.73 8.48 10.27
C PRO A 153 -7.35 9.49 9.30
N ASN A 154 -6.85 9.53 8.05
CA ASN A 154 -7.28 10.55 7.09
C ASN A 154 -8.77 10.44 6.79
N ASN A 155 -9.30 9.21 6.68
CA ASN A 155 -10.73 9.01 6.43
C ASN A 155 -11.59 9.53 7.59
N LEU A 156 -11.09 9.41 8.83
CA LEU A 156 -11.79 9.96 9.98
C LEU A 156 -11.76 11.49 9.95
N LEU A 157 -10.59 12.10 9.71
CA LEU A 157 -10.45 13.56 9.61
C LEU A 157 -11.36 14.15 8.52
N LEU A 158 -11.40 13.53 7.33
CA LEU A 158 -12.21 13.98 6.20
C LEU A 158 -13.72 13.99 6.49
N GLN A 159 -14.18 13.13 7.40
CA GLN A 159 -15.60 13.03 7.79
C GLN A 159 -16.00 14.02 8.89
N LYS A 160 -15.06 14.77 9.48
CA LYS A 160 -15.35 15.71 10.58
C LYS A 160 -15.47 17.14 10.05
N GLY A 161 -16.32 17.93 10.72
CA GLY A 161 -16.30 19.38 10.54
C GLY A 161 -15.03 19.97 11.12
N ILE A 162 -14.41 20.93 10.43
CA ILE A 162 -13.12 21.52 10.82
C ILE A 162 -13.24 23.04 10.80
N VAL A 163 -12.76 23.68 11.86
CA VAL A 163 -12.56 25.14 11.94
C VAL A 163 -11.06 25.41 11.87
N ILE A 164 -10.66 26.35 11.01
CA ILE A 164 -9.27 26.84 10.97
C ILE A 164 -9.16 27.95 12.02
N VAL A 165 -8.29 27.76 13.00
CA VAL A 165 -8.07 28.70 14.11
C VAL A 165 -6.95 29.66 13.71
N SER A 166 -7.13 30.95 14.01
CA SER A 166 -6.11 31.96 13.73
C SER A 166 -4.85 31.75 14.59
N GLU A 167 -3.67 32.08 14.05
CA GLU A 167 -2.41 31.94 14.80
C GLU A 167 -2.37 32.79 16.07
N GLU A 168 -2.99 33.98 16.07
CA GLU A 168 -3.05 34.87 17.24
C GLU A 168 -3.83 34.24 18.40
N GLU A 169 -5.01 33.69 18.12
CA GLU A 169 -5.85 33.04 19.13
C GLU A 169 -5.16 31.80 19.71
N TYR A 170 -4.46 31.04 18.87
CA TYR A 170 -3.72 29.86 19.32
C TYR A 170 -2.47 30.22 20.15
N ALA A 171 -1.75 31.29 19.77
CA ALA A 171 -0.57 31.75 20.49
C ALA A 171 -0.88 32.24 21.91
N VAL A 172 -2.09 32.77 22.15
CA VAL A 172 -2.56 33.15 23.49
C VAL A 172 -2.68 31.93 24.40
N LYS A 173 -3.26 30.82 23.91
CA LYS A 173 -3.40 29.57 24.68
C LYS A 173 -2.08 28.90 25.03
N LEU A 174 -1.05 29.03 24.20
CA LEU A 174 0.28 28.49 24.49
C LEU A 174 0.99 29.19 25.66
N LYS A 175 0.54 30.39 26.04
CA LYS A 175 1.16 31.23 27.09
C LYS A 175 0.39 31.21 28.42
N SER A 176 -0.80 30.62 28.45
CA SER A 176 -1.62 30.42 29.66
C SER A 176 -1.31 29.10 30.32
#